data_AF-A0A5J4V9L8-F1
#
_entry.id   AF-A0A5J4V9L8-F1
#
_cell.length_a   1.000
_cell.length_b   1.000
_cell.length_c   1.000
_cell.angle_alpha   90.00
_cell.angle_beta   90.00
_cell.angle_gamma   90.00
#
_symmetry.space_group_name_H-M   'P 1'
#
loop_
_entity.id
_entity.type
_entity.pdbx_description
1 polymer ?
#
loop_
_entity_poly.entity_id
_entity_poly.type
_entity_poly.pdbx_seq_one_letter_code
_entity_poly.pdbx_strand_id
1 'polypeptide(L)'
;MSKRSDITQHSFRSTLTSNEILTIVASLEKEKGEQLKDSLRQLLFLISTSPELQRIEGGQIIIDQIVKIFCIQNESEIQALCLSILLNFNSKSGLAVNESHIQTLYASLIQTVQSADEAISEQASDSFIHAIKKLPEFKQFLVQRSGFLKKTTEILLQENSSSSSSSQQNLSNDHMKSAFLVILLYIVNSKNLKWNQIELIELINILEVISGSEEGQQEEESLEAKAQQLLPLLRMKISKQGKESKQQNCDECQKLGEELIRNEEQKRNIEEQKRNIEEESRRKDDIIRQKENLRRIEKKR
;
A
#
# COMPACT_ATOMS: atom_id res chain seq x y z
N MET A 1 -13.24 45.24 -26.14
CA MET A 1 -13.03 44.91 -24.71
C MET A 1 -14.26 44.16 -24.21
N SER A 2 -14.18 42.84 -24.04
CA SER A 2 -15.10 42.08 -23.18
C SER A 2 -14.51 40.70 -22.93
N LYS A 3 -13.76 40.58 -21.83
CA LYS A 3 -13.29 39.30 -21.24
C LYS A 3 -13.30 39.49 -19.73
N ARG A 4 -14.50 39.40 -19.12
CA ARG A 4 -14.67 39.41 -17.65
C ARG A 4 -16.05 38.86 -17.29
N SER A 5 -16.25 37.55 -17.44
CA SER A 5 -17.45 36.87 -16.93
C SER A 5 -17.23 35.42 -16.49
N ASP A 6 -16.15 34.75 -16.93
CA ASP A 6 -16.06 33.29 -16.74
C ASP A 6 -15.41 32.84 -15.42
N ILE A 7 -14.71 33.73 -14.71
CA ILE A 7 -13.98 33.37 -13.48
C ILE A 7 -14.90 33.32 -12.25
N THR A 8 -16.00 34.08 -12.24
CA THR A 8 -16.90 34.17 -11.07
C THR A 8 -17.99 33.11 -11.06
N GLN A 9 -18.43 32.57 -12.21
CA GLN A 9 -19.45 31.53 -12.24
C GLN A 9 -18.93 30.15 -11.79
N HIS A 10 -17.70 29.81 -12.15
CA HIS A 10 -17.06 28.57 -11.66
C HIS A 10 -16.89 28.58 -10.14
N SER A 11 -16.52 29.74 -9.57
CA SER A 11 -16.33 29.92 -8.13
C SER A 11 -17.62 29.88 -7.31
N PHE A 12 -18.79 30.10 -7.90
CA PHE A 12 -20.07 30.03 -7.17
C PHE A 12 -20.67 28.62 -7.20
N ARG A 13 -20.62 27.94 -8.36
CA ARG A 13 -21.05 26.54 -8.46
C ARG A 13 -20.21 25.61 -7.60
N SER A 14 -18.90 25.87 -7.50
CA SER A 14 -17.98 25.06 -6.70
C SER A 14 -18.29 25.07 -5.20
N THR A 15 -18.69 26.22 -4.67
CA THR A 15 -18.94 26.42 -3.22
C THR A 15 -20.31 25.92 -2.81
N LEU A 16 -21.29 25.98 -3.71
CA LEU A 16 -22.63 25.42 -3.51
C LEU A 16 -22.57 23.88 -3.39
N THR A 17 -21.84 23.21 -4.29
CA THR A 17 -21.70 21.75 -4.26
C THR A 17 -20.94 21.23 -3.03
N SER A 18 -19.98 22.00 -2.51
CA SER A 18 -19.20 21.59 -1.31
C SER A 18 -20.06 21.63 -0.03
N ASN A 19 -20.90 22.65 0.12
CA ASN A 19 -21.82 22.78 1.25
C ASN A 19 -22.94 21.74 1.22
N GLU A 20 -23.43 21.39 0.04
CA GLU A 20 -24.42 20.32 -0.14
C GLU A 20 -23.87 18.95 0.28
N ILE A 21 -22.62 18.62 -0.11
CA ILE A 21 -21.95 17.37 0.27
C ILE A 21 -21.87 17.23 1.80
N LEU A 22 -21.40 18.26 2.50
CA LEU A 22 -21.26 18.20 3.96
C LEU A 22 -22.60 18.15 4.69
N THR A 23 -23.63 18.78 4.12
CA THR A 23 -25.00 18.75 4.67
C THR A 23 -25.58 17.34 4.57
N ILE A 24 -25.42 16.68 3.42
CA ILE A 24 -25.84 15.28 3.24
C ILE A 24 -25.07 14.39 4.20
N VAL A 25 -23.74 14.49 4.25
CA VAL A 25 -22.92 13.66 5.15
C VAL A 25 -23.33 13.81 6.61
N ALA A 26 -23.68 15.01 7.07
CA ALA A 26 -24.16 15.25 8.42
C ALA A 26 -25.54 14.61 8.72
N SER A 27 -26.38 14.37 7.71
CA SER A 27 -27.70 13.75 7.89
C SER A 27 -27.67 12.23 7.86
N LEU A 28 -26.69 11.63 7.15
CA LEU A 28 -26.62 10.18 6.91
C LEU A 28 -26.69 9.32 8.18
N GLU A 29 -26.16 9.77 9.32
CA GLU A 29 -26.18 8.98 10.56
C GLU A 29 -27.58 8.70 11.09
N LYS A 30 -28.55 9.58 10.75
CA LYS A 30 -29.92 9.53 11.27
C LYS A 30 -30.86 8.79 10.32
N GLU A 31 -30.41 8.50 9.11
CA GLU A 31 -31.22 7.94 8.03
C GLU A 31 -31.12 6.40 8.00
N LYS A 32 -32.19 5.75 7.51
CA LYS A 32 -32.27 4.28 7.42
C LYS A 32 -33.04 3.85 6.16
N GLY A 33 -32.79 2.64 5.68
CA GLY A 33 -33.49 2.05 4.54
C GLY A 33 -33.41 2.91 3.28
N GLU A 34 -34.52 3.07 2.57
CA GLU A 34 -34.58 3.83 1.31
C GLU A 34 -34.12 5.29 1.43
N GLN A 35 -34.40 5.95 2.56
CA GLN A 35 -33.94 7.33 2.76
C GLN A 35 -32.42 7.42 2.78
N LEU A 36 -31.76 6.47 3.44
CA LEU A 36 -30.31 6.38 3.46
C LEU A 36 -29.76 6.08 2.05
N LYS A 37 -30.41 5.19 1.30
CA LYS A 37 -30.01 4.88 -0.08
C LYS A 37 -30.08 6.11 -0.97
N ASP A 38 -31.17 6.87 -0.91
CA ASP A 38 -31.35 8.05 -1.74
C ASP A 38 -30.31 9.13 -1.42
N SER A 39 -30.02 9.36 -0.15
CA SER A 39 -28.95 10.29 0.27
C SER A 39 -27.57 9.82 -0.19
N LEU A 40 -27.28 8.51 -0.11
CA LEU A 40 -26.02 7.95 -0.61
C LEU A 40 -25.92 8.04 -2.14
N ARG A 41 -27.01 7.80 -2.89
CA ARG A 41 -27.06 8.00 -4.35
C ARG A 41 -26.82 9.47 -4.71
N GLN A 42 -27.44 10.39 -3.98
CA GLN A 42 -27.26 11.82 -4.17
C GLN A 42 -25.81 12.25 -3.88
N LEU A 43 -25.24 11.76 -2.77
CA LEU A 43 -23.85 12.01 -2.42
C LEU A 43 -22.88 11.46 -3.47
N LEU A 44 -23.11 10.23 -3.93
CA LEU A 44 -22.34 9.62 -5.00
C LEU A 44 -22.41 10.46 -6.28
N PHE A 45 -23.60 10.94 -6.66
CA PHE A 45 -23.77 11.79 -7.82
C PHE A 45 -22.97 13.10 -7.71
N LEU A 46 -23.06 13.79 -6.56
CA LEU A 46 -22.33 15.04 -6.33
C LEU A 46 -20.81 14.83 -6.39
N ILE A 47 -20.30 13.77 -5.76
CA ILE A 47 -18.87 13.44 -5.80
C ILE A 47 -18.45 13.06 -7.23
N SER A 48 -19.24 12.23 -7.92
CA SER A 48 -18.95 11.72 -9.27
C SER A 48 -19.06 12.78 -10.36
N THR A 49 -19.80 13.86 -10.13
CA THR A 49 -19.92 14.99 -11.07
C THR A 49 -19.04 16.19 -10.71
N SER A 50 -18.38 16.17 -9.54
CA SER A 50 -17.42 17.20 -9.15
C SER A 50 -16.24 17.29 -10.15
N PRO A 51 -15.78 18.50 -10.54
CA PRO A 51 -14.63 18.66 -11.44
C PRO A 51 -13.35 18.01 -10.88
N GLU A 52 -12.53 17.38 -11.74
CA GLU A 52 -11.35 16.58 -11.35
C GLU A 52 -10.26 17.34 -10.57
N LEU A 53 -10.25 18.67 -10.61
CA LEU A 53 -9.28 19.52 -9.91
C LEU A 53 -9.87 20.24 -8.70
N GLN A 54 -11.13 19.99 -8.38
CA GLN A 54 -11.81 20.66 -7.29
C GLN A 54 -11.73 19.85 -6.01
N ARG A 55 -10.99 20.37 -5.03
CA ARG A 55 -10.88 19.77 -3.71
C ARG A 55 -12.25 19.81 -3.03
N ILE A 56 -12.75 18.63 -2.68
CA ILE A 56 -13.97 18.50 -1.87
C ILE A 56 -13.57 18.75 -0.41
N GLU A 57 -14.18 19.75 0.23
CA GLU A 57 -13.89 20.08 1.63
C GLU A 57 -14.44 19.02 2.60
N GLY A 58 -13.79 18.87 3.75
CA GLY A 58 -14.21 17.92 4.79
C GLY A 58 -14.00 16.44 4.45
N GLY A 59 -13.05 16.12 3.56
CA GLY A 59 -12.81 14.74 3.10
C GLY A 59 -12.63 13.69 4.19
N GLN A 60 -11.99 14.03 5.31
CA GLN A 60 -11.87 13.13 6.45
C GLN A 60 -13.25 12.78 7.04
N ILE A 61 -14.12 13.78 7.21
CA ILE A 61 -15.47 13.61 7.77
C ILE A 61 -16.31 12.74 6.83
N ILE A 62 -16.22 12.99 5.52
CA ILE A 62 -16.91 12.19 4.50
C ILE A 62 -16.46 10.73 4.58
N ILE A 63 -15.15 10.47 4.60
CA ILE A 63 -14.62 9.11 4.67
C ILE A 63 -15.07 8.43 5.97
N ASP A 64 -14.86 9.08 7.12
CA ASP A 64 -15.20 8.50 8.43
C ASP A 64 -16.68 8.15 8.53
N GLN A 65 -17.56 9.02 8.03
CA GLN A 65 -19.00 8.79 8.06
C GLN A 65 -19.41 7.64 7.13
N ILE A 66 -18.89 7.60 5.91
CA ILE A 66 -19.24 6.57 4.92
C ILE A 66 -18.72 5.21 5.35
N VAL A 67 -17.52 5.16 5.93
CA VAL A 67 -16.96 3.97 6.57
C VAL A 67 -17.84 3.49 7.70
N LYS A 68 -18.26 4.39 8.59
CA LYS A 68 -19.10 4.04 9.73
C LYS A 68 -20.42 3.42 9.29
N ILE A 69 -21.06 4.00 8.26
CA ILE A 69 -22.30 3.47 7.68
C ILE A 69 -22.03 2.10 7.06
N PHE A 70 -20.98 1.98 6.24
CA PHE A 70 -20.60 0.71 5.64
C PHE A 70 -20.47 -0.41 6.67
N CYS A 71 -19.77 -0.16 7.79
CA CYS A 71 -19.50 -1.18 8.82
C CYS A 71 -20.74 -1.61 9.62
N ILE A 72 -21.78 -0.77 9.69
CA ILE A 72 -22.97 -1.03 10.51
C ILE A 72 -24.12 -1.61 9.66
N GLN A 73 -24.09 -1.43 8.36
CA GLN A 73 -25.16 -1.82 7.45
C GLN A 73 -24.96 -3.24 6.92
N ASN A 74 -26.05 -4.03 6.92
CA ASN A 74 -26.07 -5.38 6.34
C ASN A 74 -26.70 -5.41 4.95
N GLU A 75 -27.25 -4.28 4.48
CA GLU A 75 -27.87 -4.19 3.17
C GLU A 75 -26.82 -3.95 2.09
N SER A 76 -26.76 -4.88 1.14
CA SER A 76 -25.73 -4.94 0.10
C SER A 76 -25.69 -3.74 -0.81
N GLU A 77 -26.86 -3.24 -1.19
CA GLU A 77 -26.98 -2.04 -2.01
C GLU A 77 -26.38 -0.81 -1.30
N ILE A 78 -26.61 -0.70 0.02
CA ILE A 78 -26.04 0.38 0.83
C ILE A 78 -24.51 0.24 0.92
N GLN A 79 -24.01 -0.99 1.15
CA GLN A 79 -22.58 -1.27 1.15
C GLN A 79 -21.92 -0.92 -0.21
N ALA A 80 -22.56 -1.26 -1.33
CA ALA A 80 -22.10 -0.95 -2.67
C ALA A 80 -22.07 0.56 -2.95
N LEU A 81 -23.08 1.31 -2.48
CA LEU A 81 -23.11 2.77 -2.57
C LEU A 81 -21.98 3.41 -1.73
N CYS A 82 -21.77 2.95 -0.51
CA CYS A 82 -20.67 3.42 0.35
C CYS A 82 -19.30 3.18 -0.30
N LEU A 83 -19.06 1.98 -0.86
CA LEU A 83 -17.84 1.68 -1.59
C LEU A 83 -17.67 2.58 -2.81
N SER A 84 -18.72 2.76 -3.60
CA SER A 84 -18.71 3.65 -4.78
C SER A 84 -18.35 5.09 -4.41
N ILE A 85 -18.88 5.59 -3.28
CA ILE A 85 -18.56 6.91 -2.75
C ILE A 85 -17.08 6.99 -2.37
N LEU A 86 -16.57 6.03 -1.59
CA LEU A 86 -15.16 6.01 -1.17
C LEU A 86 -14.22 5.96 -2.37
N LEU A 87 -14.52 5.16 -3.39
CA LEU A 87 -13.70 5.06 -4.61
C LEU A 87 -13.71 6.36 -5.41
N ASN A 88 -14.89 6.93 -5.68
CA ASN A 88 -15.00 8.18 -6.42
C ASN A 88 -14.35 9.35 -5.65
N PHE A 89 -14.57 9.41 -4.35
CA PHE A 89 -13.98 10.43 -3.49
C PHE A 89 -12.44 10.36 -3.48
N ASN A 90 -11.87 9.17 -3.30
CA ASN A 90 -10.43 8.98 -3.34
C ASN A 90 -9.83 9.32 -4.71
N SER A 91 -10.52 9.00 -5.80
CA SER A 91 -10.04 9.32 -7.16
C SER A 91 -9.98 10.83 -7.46
N LYS A 92 -10.77 11.65 -6.75
CA LYS A 92 -10.92 13.09 -7.04
C LYS A 92 -10.33 14.02 -5.99
N SER A 93 -10.26 13.58 -4.74
CA SER A 93 -9.95 14.48 -3.63
C SER A 93 -8.49 14.96 -3.62
N GLY A 94 -7.58 14.28 -4.34
CA GLY A 94 -6.15 14.58 -4.34
C GLY A 94 -5.52 14.56 -2.94
N LEU A 95 -6.25 14.08 -1.94
CA LEU A 95 -5.80 13.93 -0.58
C LEU A 95 -4.80 12.78 -0.56
N ALA A 96 -3.70 12.95 0.18
CA ALA A 96 -2.84 11.82 0.52
C ALA A 96 -3.72 10.81 1.26
N VAL A 97 -4.05 9.70 0.60
CA VAL A 97 -4.83 8.62 1.21
C VAL A 97 -4.02 8.15 2.41
N ASN A 98 -4.55 8.33 3.61
CA ASN A 98 -3.84 7.91 4.81
C ASN A 98 -3.89 6.38 4.94
N GLU A 99 -2.98 5.81 5.72
CA GLU A 99 -2.90 4.36 5.87
C GLU A 99 -4.16 3.76 6.53
N SER A 100 -4.83 4.51 7.42
CA SER A 100 -6.07 4.04 8.06
C SER A 100 -7.25 3.95 7.10
N HIS A 101 -7.40 4.88 6.17
CA HIS A 101 -8.42 4.87 5.12
C HIS A 101 -8.22 3.69 4.17
N ILE A 102 -6.97 3.39 3.81
CA ILE A 102 -6.62 2.20 3.03
C ILE A 102 -6.96 0.93 3.80
N GLN A 103 -6.61 0.86 5.08
CA GLN A 103 -6.89 -0.29 5.92
C GLN A 103 -8.39 -0.53 6.08
N THR A 104 -9.17 0.55 6.25
CA THR A 104 -10.61 0.49 6.32
C THR A 104 -11.23 0.05 4.99
N LEU A 105 -10.83 0.66 3.87
CA LEU A 105 -11.30 0.26 2.54
C LEU A 105 -11.00 -1.22 2.28
N TYR A 106 -9.82 -1.69 2.67
CA TYR A 106 -9.46 -3.10 2.60
C TYR A 106 -10.37 -3.99 3.45
N ALA A 107 -10.56 -3.65 4.74
CA ALA A 107 -11.42 -4.43 5.63
C ALA A 107 -12.86 -4.51 5.10
N SER A 108 -13.37 -3.38 4.62
CA SER A 108 -14.68 -3.26 3.99
C SER A 108 -14.83 -4.16 2.77
N LEU A 109 -13.92 -4.03 1.80
CA LEU A 109 -13.96 -4.81 0.57
C LEU A 109 -13.81 -6.31 0.82
N ILE A 110 -12.91 -6.72 1.72
CA ILE A 110 -12.74 -8.15 2.07
C ILE A 110 -14.02 -8.72 2.68
N GLN A 111 -14.66 -7.98 3.59
CA GLN A 111 -15.91 -8.43 4.19
C GLN A 111 -17.01 -8.63 3.15
N THR A 112 -17.14 -7.72 2.17
CA THR A 112 -18.16 -7.84 1.11
C THR A 112 -17.82 -8.91 0.09
N VAL A 113 -16.54 -9.10 -0.27
CA VAL A 113 -16.11 -10.23 -1.12
C VAL A 113 -16.43 -11.57 -0.44
N GLN A 114 -16.43 -11.62 0.88
CA GLN A 114 -16.79 -12.80 1.69
C GLN A 114 -18.29 -12.94 1.96
N SER A 115 -19.14 -12.15 1.28
CA SER A 115 -20.58 -12.33 1.33
C SER A 115 -20.97 -13.73 0.83
N ALA A 116 -21.96 -14.36 1.47
CA ALA A 116 -22.53 -15.63 1.02
C ALA A 116 -23.39 -15.48 -0.26
N ASP A 117 -23.73 -14.24 -0.61
CA ASP A 117 -24.42 -13.90 -1.86
C ASP A 117 -23.40 -13.69 -2.96
N GLU A 118 -23.49 -14.53 -3.99
CA GLU A 118 -22.57 -14.56 -5.12
C GLU A 118 -22.55 -13.25 -5.92
N ALA A 119 -23.71 -12.63 -6.16
CA ALA A 119 -23.79 -11.39 -6.92
C ALA A 119 -23.12 -10.23 -6.15
N ILE A 120 -23.26 -10.23 -4.82
CA ILE A 120 -22.58 -9.27 -3.95
C ILE A 120 -21.07 -9.51 -3.96
N SER A 121 -20.63 -10.76 -3.87
CA SER A 121 -19.21 -11.14 -3.90
C SER A 121 -18.55 -10.76 -5.24
N GLU A 122 -19.24 -10.99 -6.35
CA GLU A 122 -18.79 -10.61 -7.70
C GLU A 122 -18.65 -9.09 -7.83
N GLN A 123 -19.69 -8.33 -7.49
CA GLN A 123 -19.67 -6.87 -7.52
C GLN A 123 -18.58 -6.29 -6.60
N ALA A 124 -18.38 -6.90 -5.42
CA ALA A 124 -17.33 -6.50 -4.50
C ALA A 124 -15.94 -6.79 -5.07
N SER A 125 -15.76 -7.90 -5.79
CA SER A 125 -14.51 -8.26 -6.46
C SER A 125 -14.16 -7.25 -7.56
N ASP A 126 -15.14 -6.84 -8.36
CA ASP A 126 -14.96 -5.77 -9.35
C ASP A 126 -14.60 -4.44 -8.70
N SER A 127 -15.29 -4.09 -7.62
CA SER A 127 -15.01 -2.88 -6.83
C SER A 127 -13.60 -2.92 -6.23
N PHE A 128 -13.16 -4.10 -5.78
CA PHE A 128 -11.81 -4.34 -5.28
C PHE A 128 -10.77 -4.11 -6.38
N ILE A 129 -10.97 -4.70 -7.55
CA ILE A 129 -10.09 -4.53 -8.72
C ILE A 129 -10.07 -3.06 -9.16
N HIS A 130 -11.20 -2.37 -9.09
CA HIS A 130 -11.27 -0.94 -9.37
C HIS A 130 -10.46 -0.11 -8.37
N ALA A 131 -10.54 -0.43 -7.07
CA ALA A 131 -9.72 0.19 -6.03
C ALA A 131 -8.23 0.01 -6.34
N ILE A 132 -7.83 -1.22 -6.68
CA ILE A 132 -6.46 -1.55 -7.08
C ILE A 132 -6.06 -0.73 -8.31
N LYS A 133 -6.91 -0.58 -9.33
CA LYS A 133 -6.63 0.23 -10.53
C LYS A 133 -6.34 1.70 -10.20
N LYS A 134 -7.16 2.29 -9.32
CA LYS A 134 -7.17 3.74 -9.07
C LYS A 134 -6.19 4.18 -7.97
N LEU A 135 -5.83 3.28 -7.05
CA LEU A 135 -5.03 3.60 -5.87
C LEU A 135 -3.70 2.82 -5.88
N PRO A 136 -2.59 3.41 -6.36
CA PRO A 136 -1.28 2.77 -6.34
C PRO A 136 -0.82 2.32 -4.94
N GLU A 137 -1.11 3.11 -3.90
CA GLU A 137 -0.78 2.83 -2.51
C GLU A 137 -1.56 1.61 -1.99
N PHE A 138 -2.80 1.42 -2.47
CA PHE A 138 -3.62 0.26 -2.14
C PHE A 138 -2.98 -1.04 -2.64
N LYS A 139 -2.43 -1.07 -3.87
CA LYS A 139 -1.69 -2.23 -4.40
C LYS A 139 -0.56 -2.65 -3.47
N GLN A 140 0.27 -1.69 -3.07
CA GLN A 140 1.44 -1.94 -2.24
C GLN A 140 1.04 -2.37 -0.82
N PHE A 141 0.00 -1.74 -0.27
CA PHE A 141 -0.57 -2.12 1.01
C PHE A 141 -1.07 -3.58 1.01
N LEU A 142 -1.77 -3.99 -0.04
CA LEU A 142 -2.32 -5.35 -0.15
C LEU A 142 -1.25 -6.43 -0.02
N VAL A 143 -0.19 -6.35 -0.83
CA VAL A 143 0.81 -7.42 -0.90
C VAL A 143 1.87 -7.37 0.19
N GLN A 144 1.95 -6.28 0.96
CA GLN A 144 3.02 -6.08 1.95
C GLN A 144 2.52 -6.04 3.40
N ARG A 145 1.37 -5.40 3.68
CA ARG A 145 0.99 -5.01 5.06
C ARG A 145 -0.43 -5.40 5.46
N SER A 146 -1.32 -5.63 4.50
CA SER A 146 -2.74 -5.88 4.78
C SER A 146 -3.06 -7.29 5.33
N GLY A 147 -2.13 -8.24 5.16
CA GLY A 147 -2.40 -9.66 5.39
C GLY A 147 -3.29 -10.31 4.32
N PHE A 148 -3.50 -9.66 3.17
CA PHE A 148 -4.31 -10.18 2.06
C PHE A 148 -3.83 -11.54 1.56
N LEU A 149 -2.51 -11.74 1.43
CA LEU A 149 -1.96 -13.01 0.96
C LEU A 149 -2.26 -14.12 1.97
N LYS A 150 -1.99 -13.85 3.26
CA LYS A 150 -2.39 -14.75 4.34
C LYS A 150 -3.89 -15.06 4.34
N LYS A 151 -4.75 -14.05 4.17
CA LYS A 151 -6.21 -14.22 4.13
C LYS A 151 -6.65 -15.06 2.94
N THR A 152 -6.02 -14.87 1.78
CA THR A 152 -6.26 -15.67 0.57
C THR A 152 -5.91 -17.13 0.86
N THR A 153 -4.75 -17.39 1.47
CA THR A 153 -4.33 -18.74 1.90
C THR A 153 -5.36 -19.37 2.85
N GLU A 154 -5.84 -18.63 3.85
CA GLU A 154 -6.86 -19.11 4.78
C GLU A 154 -8.17 -19.49 4.08
N ILE A 155 -8.66 -18.66 3.15
CA ILE A 155 -9.90 -18.92 2.40
C ILE A 155 -9.76 -20.13 1.47
N LEU A 156 -8.61 -20.27 0.81
CA LEU A 156 -8.35 -21.42 -0.06
C LEU A 156 -8.30 -22.73 0.74
N LEU A 157 -7.78 -22.69 1.97
CA LEU A 157 -7.69 -23.82 2.89
C LEU A 157 -9.01 -24.16 3.61
N GLN A 158 -10.03 -23.30 3.55
CA GLN A 158 -11.32 -23.64 4.14
C GLN A 158 -11.91 -24.84 3.41
N GLU A 159 -11.85 -26.00 4.08
CA GLU A 159 -12.56 -27.20 3.66
C GLU A 159 -14.07 -26.96 3.75
N ASN A 160 -14.80 -27.38 2.72
CA ASN A 160 -16.24 -27.44 2.75
C ASN A 160 -16.61 -28.49 3.80
N SER A 161 -16.86 -28.06 5.04
CA SER A 161 -17.34 -28.90 6.13
C SER A 161 -18.74 -29.42 5.76
N SER A 162 -18.81 -30.48 4.96
CA SER A 162 -20.07 -31.10 4.53
C SER A 162 -19.87 -32.60 4.31
N SER A 163 -19.39 -33.28 5.35
CA SER A 163 -19.67 -34.71 5.51
C SER A 163 -21.16 -34.87 5.80
N SER A 164 -21.97 -35.06 4.75
CA SER A 164 -23.24 -35.83 4.70
C SER A 164 -24.32 -35.15 3.83
N SER A 165 -24.58 -35.76 2.66
CA SER A 165 -25.94 -35.94 2.12
C SER A 165 -26.80 -34.69 1.82
N SER A 166 -26.48 -33.92 0.78
CA SER A 166 -27.46 -33.41 -0.20
C SER A 166 -26.78 -32.57 -1.28
N SER A 167 -27.13 -32.83 -2.53
CA SER A 167 -26.53 -32.29 -3.75
C SER A 167 -26.83 -30.79 -4.02
N GLN A 168 -26.93 -29.96 -2.99
CA GLN A 168 -27.20 -28.51 -3.13
C GLN A 168 -26.37 -27.59 -2.22
N GLN A 169 -25.40 -28.10 -1.43
CA GLN A 169 -24.60 -27.27 -0.51
C GLN A 169 -23.13 -27.04 -0.92
N ASN A 170 -22.69 -27.56 -2.08
CA ASN A 170 -21.29 -27.42 -2.54
C ASN A 170 -20.94 -26.01 -3.07
N LEU A 171 -21.90 -25.09 -3.24
CA LEU A 171 -21.71 -23.77 -3.87
C LEU A 171 -21.24 -22.66 -2.90
N SER A 172 -21.20 -22.93 -1.60
CA SER A 172 -21.14 -21.86 -0.59
C SER A 172 -19.80 -21.14 -0.47
N ASN A 173 -18.67 -21.68 -0.98
CA ASN A 173 -17.36 -21.04 -0.80
C ASN A 173 -16.50 -20.97 -2.07
N ASP A 174 -16.90 -21.63 -3.15
CA ASP A 174 -16.11 -21.65 -4.39
C ASP A 174 -16.12 -20.30 -5.10
N HIS A 175 -17.24 -19.57 -5.05
CA HIS A 175 -17.32 -18.21 -5.58
C HIS A 175 -16.37 -17.27 -4.80
N MET A 176 -16.29 -17.38 -3.47
CA MET A 176 -15.32 -16.62 -2.66
C MET A 176 -13.88 -16.99 -3.02
N LYS A 177 -13.53 -18.29 -3.08
CA LYS A 177 -12.20 -18.74 -3.49
C LYS A 177 -11.84 -18.18 -4.87
N SER A 178 -12.78 -18.26 -5.82
CA SER A 178 -12.65 -17.75 -7.18
C SER A 178 -12.42 -16.24 -7.20
N ALA A 179 -13.19 -15.47 -6.44
CA ALA A 179 -13.04 -14.02 -6.28
C ALA A 179 -11.63 -13.63 -5.79
N PHE A 180 -11.14 -14.28 -4.73
CA PHE A 180 -9.80 -14.04 -4.20
C PHE A 180 -8.70 -14.35 -5.21
N LEU A 181 -8.83 -15.44 -5.98
CA LEU A 181 -7.88 -15.77 -7.05
C LEU A 181 -7.91 -14.76 -8.19
N VAL A 182 -9.09 -14.26 -8.58
CA VAL A 182 -9.25 -13.23 -9.62
C VAL A 182 -8.59 -11.91 -9.18
N ILE A 183 -8.82 -11.48 -7.94
CA ILE A 183 -8.17 -10.30 -7.36
C ILE A 183 -6.64 -10.48 -7.37
N LEU A 184 -6.15 -11.65 -6.96
CA LEU A 184 -4.72 -11.95 -6.94
C LEU A 184 -4.10 -11.96 -8.35
N LEU A 185 -4.79 -12.54 -9.33
CA LEU A 185 -4.41 -12.50 -10.75
C LEU A 185 -4.26 -11.07 -11.26
N TYR A 186 -5.14 -10.18 -10.81
CA TYR A 186 -5.03 -8.77 -11.15
C TYR A 186 -3.79 -8.12 -10.50
N ILE A 187 -3.55 -8.39 -9.22
CA ILE A 187 -2.41 -7.80 -8.48
C ILE A 187 -1.07 -8.31 -9.00
N VAL A 188 -0.92 -9.60 -9.30
CA VAL A 188 0.36 -10.20 -9.70
C VAL A 188 0.89 -9.61 -11.01
N ASN A 189 0.00 -9.12 -11.88
CA ASN A 189 0.39 -8.44 -13.11
C ASN A 189 0.96 -7.03 -12.89
N SER A 190 0.86 -6.49 -11.68
CA SER A 190 1.45 -5.19 -11.34
C SER A 190 2.99 -5.26 -11.22
N LYS A 191 3.65 -4.22 -11.73
CA LYS A 191 5.11 -4.07 -11.67
C LYS A 191 5.52 -3.36 -10.38
N ASN A 192 6.75 -3.63 -9.94
CA ASN A 192 7.45 -2.90 -8.86
C ASN A 192 6.76 -2.91 -7.49
N LEU A 193 6.04 -4.00 -7.16
CA LEU A 193 5.51 -4.18 -5.81
C LEU A 193 6.53 -4.94 -4.93
N LYS A 194 6.63 -4.55 -3.65
CA LYS A 194 7.38 -5.33 -2.65
C LYS A 194 6.42 -6.29 -1.96
N TRP A 195 6.58 -7.58 -2.20
CA TRP A 195 5.71 -8.62 -1.66
C TRP A 195 6.20 -9.07 -0.28
N ASN A 196 5.28 -9.41 0.61
CA ASN A 196 5.60 -10.14 1.83
C ASN A 196 6.05 -11.56 1.45
N GLN A 197 7.34 -11.85 1.60
CA GLN A 197 7.92 -13.12 1.16
C GLN A 197 7.36 -14.32 1.93
N ILE A 198 7.08 -14.17 3.22
CA ILE A 198 6.59 -15.28 4.05
C ILE A 198 5.20 -15.69 3.58
N GLU A 199 4.27 -14.74 3.53
CA GLU A 199 2.89 -15.00 3.09
C GLU A 199 2.84 -15.46 1.62
N LEU A 200 3.72 -14.93 0.76
CA LEU A 200 3.81 -15.33 -0.64
C LEU A 200 4.25 -16.79 -0.81
N ILE A 201 5.22 -17.25 -0.01
CA ILE A 201 5.67 -18.67 -0.04
C ILE A 201 4.53 -19.58 0.40
N GLU A 202 3.85 -19.24 1.50
CA GLU A 202 2.72 -20.03 2.01
C GLU A 202 1.61 -20.14 0.95
N LEU A 203 1.27 -19.03 0.31
CA LEU A 203 0.27 -19.00 -0.75
C LEU A 203 0.67 -19.86 -1.96
N ILE A 204 1.93 -19.81 -2.39
CA ILE A 204 2.45 -20.66 -3.48
C ILE A 204 2.27 -22.14 -3.13
N ASN A 205 2.63 -22.55 -1.91
CA ASN A 205 2.50 -23.94 -1.49
C ASN A 205 1.05 -24.44 -1.56
N ILE A 206 0.08 -23.61 -1.15
CA ILE A 206 -1.34 -23.98 -1.24
C ILE A 206 -1.82 -24.04 -2.69
N LEU A 207 -1.40 -23.10 -3.54
CA LEU A 207 -1.74 -23.14 -4.96
C LEU A 207 -1.14 -24.35 -5.68
N GLU A 208 0.04 -24.84 -5.26
CA GLU A 208 0.64 -26.07 -5.79
C GLU A 208 -0.24 -27.29 -5.50
N VAL A 209 -0.75 -27.40 -4.27
CA VAL A 209 -1.68 -28.46 -3.88
C VAL A 209 -2.96 -28.40 -4.71
N ILE A 210 -3.56 -27.21 -4.88
CA ILE A 210 -4.77 -27.01 -5.68
C ILE A 210 -4.52 -27.30 -7.17
N SER A 211 -3.37 -26.90 -7.70
CA SER A 211 -3.05 -27.12 -9.12
C SER A 211 -2.79 -28.58 -9.50
N GLY A 212 -2.50 -29.43 -8.51
CA GLY A 212 -2.08 -30.82 -8.67
C GLY A 212 -3.20 -31.86 -8.58
N SER A 213 -4.47 -31.46 -8.40
CA SER A 213 -5.60 -32.37 -8.44
C SER A 213 -5.97 -32.75 -9.89
N GLU A 214 -5.52 -33.95 -10.27
CA GLU A 214 -5.82 -34.80 -11.45
C GLU A 214 -6.48 -34.21 -12.71
N GLU A 215 -5.69 -34.20 -13.80
CA GLU A 215 -5.97 -34.68 -15.17
C GLU A 215 -7.44 -34.88 -15.62
N GLY A 216 -8.27 -33.84 -15.52
CA GLY A 216 -9.51 -33.69 -16.29
C GLY A 216 -9.42 -32.54 -17.28
N GLN A 217 -10.26 -32.50 -18.31
CA GLN A 217 -10.42 -31.29 -19.14
C GLN A 217 -10.85 -30.13 -18.23
N GLN A 218 -9.89 -29.28 -17.85
CA GLN A 218 -10.14 -28.20 -16.90
C GLN A 218 -10.92 -27.08 -17.58
N GLU A 219 -12.06 -26.72 -17.00
CA GLU A 219 -12.79 -25.51 -17.36
C GLU A 219 -11.91 -24.29 -17.04
N GLU A 220 -11.84 -23.34 -17.98
CA GLU A 220 -10.96 -22.16 -17.89
C GLU A 220 -11.27 -21.27 -16.67
N GLU A 221 -12.48 -21.39 -16.11
CA GLU A 221 -12.93 -20.65 -14.92
C GLU A 221 -12.72 -21.40 -13.59
N SER A 222 -12.25 -22.65 -13.62
CA SER A 222 -12.00 -23.46 -12.43
C SER A 222 -10.92 -22.87 -11.51
N LEU A 223 -10.96 -23.25 -10.22
CA LEU A 223 -9.97 -22.82 -9.23
C LEU A 223 -8.57 -23.33 -9.59
N GLU A 224 -8.50 -24.53 -10.13
CA GLU A 224 -7.29 -25.21 -10.59
C GLU A 224 -6.65 -24.46 -11.76
N ALA A 225 -7.44 -24.07 -12.76
CA ALA A 225 -6.95 -23.29 -13.90
C ALA A 225 -6.38 -21.93 -13.43
N LYS A 226 -7.08 -21.24 -12.52
CA LYS A 226 -6.59 -19.97 -11.94
C LYS A 226 -5.32 -20.17 -11.11
N ALA A 227 -5.22 -21.25 -10.33
CA ALA A 227 -4.02 -21.58 -9.57
C ALA A 227 -2.83 -21.86 -10.49
N GLN A 228 -3.02 -22.65 -11.55
CA GLN A 228 -1.99 -22.93 -12.55
C GLN A 228 -1.51 -21.65 -13.26
N GLN A 229 -2.40 -20.71 -13.57
CA GLN A 229 -2.03 -19.40 -14.13
C GLN A 229 -1.22 -18.56 -13.13
N LEU A 230 -1.56 -18.59 -11.85
CA LEU A 230 -0.92 -17.78 -10.81
C LEU A 230 0.49 -18.24 -10.44
N LEU A 231 0.71 -19.55 -10.33
CA LEU A 231 1.97 -20.15 -9.88
C LEU A 231 3.23 -19.60 -10.60
N PRO A 232 3.33 -19.61 -11.94
CA PRO A 232 4.51 -19.09 -12.62
C PRO A 232 4.71 -17.59 -12.36
N LEU A 233 3.63 -16.82 -12.27
CA LEU A 233 3.67 -15.38 -12.03
C LEU A 233 4.19 -15.07 -10.61
N LEU A 234 3.68 -15.78 -9.60
CA LEU A 234 4.10 -15.61 -8.20
C LEU A 234 5.55 -16.08 -7.98
N ARG A 235 5.95 -17.21 -8.58
CA ARG A 235 7.34 -17.70 -8.57
C ARG A 235 8.32 -16.71 -9.20
N MET A 236 7.89 -15.97 -10.23
CA MET A 236 8.68 -14.90 -10.81
C MET A 236 8.85 -13.72 -9.84
N LYS A 237 7.80 -13.35 -9.09
CA LYS A 237 7.88 -12.25 -8.08
C LYS A 237 8.86 -12.58 -6.97
N ILE A 238 8.77 -13.77 -6.39
CA ILE A 238 9.66 -14.16 -5.29
C ILE A 238 11.13 -14.22 -5.74
N SER A 239 11.37 -14.77 -6.95
CA SER A 239 12.72 -14.86 -7.53
C SER A 239 13.32 -13.49 -7.82
N LYS A 240 12.52 -12.56 -8.34
CA LYS A 240 12.97 -11.18 -8.62
C LYS A 240 13.31 -10.43 -7.33
N GLN A 241 12.44 -10.49 -6.33
CA GLN A 241 12.64 -9.78 -5.08
C GLN A 241 13.83 -10.35 -4.29
N GLY A 242 14.04 -11.67 -4.31
CA GLY A 242 15.22 -12.30 -3.70
C GLY A 242 16.55 -11.89 -4.34
N LYS A 243 16.57 -11.51 -5.62
CA LYS A 243 17.76 -10.98 -6.30
C LYS A 243 18.01 -9.51 -5.96
N GLU A 244 16.96 -8.70 -5.91
CA GLU A 244 17.05 -7.28 -5.53
C GLU A 244 17.55 -7.09 -4.09
N SER A 245 17.07 -7.90 -3.13
CA SER A 245 17.54 -7.86 -1.73
C SER A 245 19.02 -8.22 -1.59
N LYS A 246 19.50 -9.20 -2.37
CA LYS A 246 20.91 -9.62 -2.34
C LYS A 246 21.83 -8.58 -2.96
N GLN A 247 21.37 -7.90 -4.01
CA GLN A 247 22.12 -6.83 -4.66
C GLN A 247 22.27 -5.60 -3.74
N GLN A 248 21.19 -5.17 -3.06
CA GLN A 248 21.24 -4.04 -2.12
C GLN A 248 22.20 -4.28 -0.94
N ASN A 249 22.21 -5.49 -0.37
CA ASN A 249 23.14 -5.83 0.71
C ASN A 249 24.61 -5.83 0.24
N CYS A 250 24.89 -6.17 -1.02
CA CYS A 250 26.24 -6.13 -1.56
C CYS A 250 26.75 -4.70 -1.73
N ASP A 251 25.89 -3.80 -2.23
CA ASP A 251 26.22 -2.38 -2.42
C ASP A 251 26.43 -1.65 -1.09
N GLU A 252 25.67 -2.00 -0.04
CA GLU A 252 25.82 -1.40 1.29
C GLU A 252 27.08 -1.89 2.01
N CYS A 253 27.42 -3.19 1.90
CA CYS A 253 28.70 -3.72 2.37
C CYS A 253 29.89 -3.07 1.67
N GLN A 254 29.78 -2.80 0.36
CA GLN A 254 30.84 -2.12 -0.39
C GLN A 254 31.03 -0.68 0.09
N LYS A 255 29.93 0.08 0.30
CA LYS A 255 29.99 1.44 0.83
C LYS A 255 30.61 1.51 2.22
N LEU A 256 30.22 0.61 3.12
CA LEU A 256 30.79 0.53 4.47
C LEU A 256 32.30 0.19 4.42
N GLY A 257 32.72 -0.66 3.49
CA GLY A 257 34.13 -0.95 3.24
C GLY A 257 34.92 0.28 2.77
N GLU A 258 34.38 1.04 1.81
CA GLU A 258 34.98 2.27 1.31
C GLU A 258 35.03 3.39 2.35
N GLU A 259 34.05 3.44 3.27
CA GLU A 259 34.03 4.39 4.39
C GLU A 259 35.06 4.03 5.47
N LEU A 260 35.23 2.74 5.77
CA LEU A 260 36.29 2.25 6.65
C LEU A 260 37.69 2.61 6.15
N ILE A 261 37.96 2.37 4.86
CA ILE A 261 39.26 2.69 4.25
C ILE A 261 39.54 4.20 4.34
N ARG A 262 38.55 5.04 4.04
CA ARG A 262 38.68 6.51 4.16
C ARG A 262 38.94 6.94 5.60
N ASN A 263 38.26 6.35 6.57
CA ASN A 263 38.47 6.66 7.99
C ASN A 263 39.86 6.22 8.46
N GLU A 264 40.36 5.07 8.03
CA GLU A 264 41.73 4.62 8.34
C GLU A 264 42.80 5.53 7.71
N GLU A 265 42.57 6.02 6.50
CA GLU A 265 43.47 6.96 5.82
C GLU A 265 43.49 8.34 6.50
N GLN A 266 42.31 8.86 6.89
CA GLN A 266 42.23 10.09 7.69
C GLN A 266 42.95 9.94 9.03
N LYS A 267 42.78 8.80 9.71
CA LYS A 267 43.44 8.55 10.99
C LYS A 267 44.97 8.51 10.84
N ARG A 268 45.48 7.87 9.78
CA ARG A 268 46.92 7.87 9.46
C ARG A 268 47.44 9.28 9.20
N ASN A 269 46.72 10.09 8.43
CA ASN A 269 47.11 11.47 8.14
C ASN A 269 47.16 12.34 9.40
N ILE A 270 46.18 12.21 10.30
CA ILE A 270 46.16 12.93 11.58
C ILE A 270 47.35 12.51 12.46
N GLU A 271 47.66 11.23 12.50
CA GLU A 271 48.77 10.69 13.29
C GLU A 271 50.14 11.11 12.74
N GLU A 272 50.27 11.22 11.42
CA GLU A 272 51.45 11.77 10.76
C GLU A 272 51.61 13.27 11.01
N GLN A 273 50.54 14.05 10.89
CA GLN A 273 50.57 15.48 11.24
C GLN A 273 50.98 15.70 12.71
N LYS A 274 50.47 14.88 13.63
CA LYS A 274 50.84 14.94 15.05
C LYS A 274 52.34 14.67 15.26
N ARG A 275 52.90 13.67 14.58
CA ARG A 275 54.35 13.38 14.63
C ARG A 275 55.18 14.54 14.10
N ASN A 276 54.77 15.14 12.99
CA ASN A 276 55.48 16.30 12.41
C ASN A 276 55.47 17.50 13.36
N ILE A 277 54.34 17.79 14.01
CA ILE A 277 54.23 18.89 15.00
C ILE A 277 55.13 18.61 16.22
N GLU A 278 55.14 17.38 16.72
CA GLU A 278 55.97 17.00 17.86
C GLU A 278 57.47 17.12 17.54
N GLU A 279 57.88 16.69 16.35
CA GLU A 279 59.27 16.81 15.89
C GLU A 279 59.69 18.27 15.71
N GLU A 280 58.82 19.12 15.15
CA GLU A 280 59.08 20.55 15.01
C GLU A 280 59.19 21.25 16.38
N SER A 281 58.38 20.86 17.36
CA SER A 281 58.48 21.36 18.74
C SER A 281 59.83 21.00 19.37
N ARG A 282 60.29 19.75 19.23
CA ARG A 282 61.60 19.31 19.74
C ARG A 282 62.75 20.11 19.11
N ARG A 283 62.70 20.36 17.79
CA ARG A 283 63.70 21.20 17.11
C ARG A 283 63.72 22.63 17.64
N LYS A 284 62.56 23.23 17.91
CA LYS A 284 62.48 24.58 18.50
C LYS A 284 63.07 24.63 19.90
N ASP A 285 62.80 23.62 20.73
CA ASP A 285 63.36 23.53 22.09
C ASP A 285 64.89 23.39 22.08
N ASP A 286 65.43 22.61 21.13
CA ASP A 286 66.88 22.46 20.98
C ASP A 286 67.57 23.77 20.54
N ILE A 287 66.94 24.53 19.65
CA ILE A 287 67.44 25.86 19.24
C ILE A 287 67.42 26.83 20.44
N ILE A 288 66.37 26.79 21.26
CA ILE A 288 66.27 27.63 22.47
C ILE A 288 67.39 27.27 23.45
N ARG A 289 67.59 25.98 23.74
CA ARG A 289 68.68 25.50 24.62
C ARG A 289 70.06 25.92 24.12
N GLN A 290 70.31 25.83 22.81
CA GLN A 290 71.59 26.28 22.22
C GLN A 290 71.78 27.79 22.40
N LYS A 291 70.76 28.60 22.16
CA LYS A 291 70.82 30.07 22.36
C LYS A 291 71.03 30.46 23.81
N GLU A 292 70.41 29.76 24.77
CA GLU A 292 70.63 30.01 26.20
C GLU A 292 72.06 29.66 26.63
N ASN A 293 72.60 28.55 26.13
CA ASN A 293 73.98 28.16 26.41
C ASN A 293 74.99 29.19 25.85
N LEU A 294 74.77 29.70 24.64
CA LEU A 294 75.60 30.77 24.06
C LEU A 294 75.56 32.05 24.91
N ARG A 295 74.37 32.50 25.34
CA ARG A 295 74.22 33.67 26.23
C ARG A 295 74.91 33.49 27.57
N ARG A 296 74.93 32.28 28.13
CA ARG A 296 75.63 31.98 29.39
C ARG A 296 77.15 32.02 29.23
N ILE A 297 77.67 31.65 28.07
CA ILE A 297 79.10 31.73 27.75
C ILE A 297 79.52 33.19 27.57
N GLU A 298 78.71 34.00 26.88
CA GLU A 298 78.96 35.43 26.68
C GLU A 298 78.95 36.23 28.00
N LYS A 299 78.07 35.89 28.95
CA LYS A 299 78.04 36.52 30.28
C LYS A 299 79.19 36.14 31.21
N LYS A 300 80.00 35.13 30.85
CA LYS A 300 81.15 34.67 31.64
C LYS A 300 82.50 35.18 31.12
N ARG A 301 82.49 35.88 29.98
CA ARG A 301 83.64 36.66 29.49
C ARG A 301 83.49 38.11 29.93
#